data_AF-A0AAV5MIW3-F1
#
_entry.id   AF-A0AAV5MIW3-F1
#
_cell.length_a   1.000
_cell.length_b   1.000
_cell.length_c   1.000
_cell.angle_alpha   90.00
_cell.angle_beta   90.00
_cell.angle_gamma   90.00
#
_symmetry.space_group_name_H-M   'P 1'
#
loop_
_entity.id
_entity.type
_entity.pdbx_description
1 polymer ?
#
loop_
_entity_poly.entity_id
_entity_poly.type
_entity_poly.pdbx_seq_one_letter_code
_entity_poly.pdbx_strand_id
1 'polypeptide(L)'
;MADLIILNEGQLRKLATVVYYREVVAIKNIQFGSEQERVKYLRDCRSNHESIMGLLDAGVGFQDGFQDDEIKDPIAHDVFSCVKSCVNSALQMVRNYTLRMNYLKKIKEHSNFLINGYTEEAGSEELGERSGSGDGSSAVQKCYVGVYQEA
;
A
#
# COMPACT_ATOMS: atom_id res chain seq x y z
N MET A 1 -14.54 9.17 -15.98
CA MET A 1 -13.79 8.61 -14.84
C MET A 1 -13.25 9.80 -14.06
N ALA A 2 -13.33 9.80 -12.73
CA ALA A 2 -12.71 10.88 -11.96
C ALA A 2 -11.19 10.70 -12.03
N ASP A 3 -10.46 11.79 -12.25
CA ASP A 3 -8.99 11.75 -12.28
C ASP A 3 -8.45 11.35 -10.91
N LEU A 4 -7.52 10.40 -10.91
CA LEU A 4 -6.83 9.93 -9.71
C LEU A 4 -5.91 11.05 -9.22
N ILE A 5 -6.24 11.63 -8.06
CA ILE A 5 -5.40 12.68 -7.47
C ILE A 5 -4.21 11.99 -6.80
N ILE A 6 -2.98 12.27 -7.21
CA ILE A 6 -1.80 11.71 -6.54
C ILE A 6 -1.57 12.47 -5.23
N LEU A 7 -1.70 11.77 -4.11
CA LEU A 7 -1.55 12.33 -2.77
C LEU A 7 -0.17 11.99 -2.18
N ASN A 8 0.39 12.92 -1.41
CA ASN A 8 1.59 12.64 -0.62
C ASN A 8 1.26 11.80 0.64
N GLU A 9 2.29 11.32 1.33
CA GLU A 9 2.15 10.42 2.49
C GLU A 9 1.26 11.02 3.60
N GLY A 10 1.52 12.26 4.04
CA GLY A 10 0.68 12.94 5.02
C GLY A 10 -0.78 13.14 4.58
N GLN A 11 -1.04 13.37 3.29
CA GLN A 11 -2.38 13.44 2.72
C GLN A 11 -3.06 12.07 2.68
N LEU A 12 -2.33 11.00 2.35
CA LEU A 12 -2.85 9.63 2.36
C LEU A 12 -3.26 9.21 3.77
N ARG A 13 -2.50 9.54 4.80
CA ARG A 13 -2.89 9.30 6.20
C ARG A 13 -4.20 10.00 6.54
N LYS A 14 -4.31 11.30 6.21
CA LYS A 14 -5.55 12.06 6.43
C LYS A 14 -6.73 11.44 5.69
N LEU A 15 -6.54 11.04 4.43
CA LEU A 15 -7.59 10.39 3.66
C LEU A 15 -8.00 9.05 4.27
N ALA A 16 -7.04 8.23 4.70
CA ALA A 16 -7.31 6.95 5.37
C ALA A 16 -8.16 7.16 6.65
N THR A 17 -7.81 8.16 7.47
CA THR A 17 -8.59 8.53 8.66
C THR A 17 -10.01 8.99 8.30
N VAL A 18 -10.16 9.82 7.27
CA VAL A 18 -11.49 10.27 6.80
C VAL A 18 -12.33 9.09 6.30
N VAL A 19 -11.74 8.18 5.52
CA VAL A 19 -12.43 6.97 5.03
C VAL A 19 -12.86 6.09 6.19
N TYR A 20 -11.98 5.84 7.16
CA TYR A 20 -12.30 5.09 8.38
C TYR A 20 -13.50 5.69 9.12
N TYR A 21 -13.49 6.99 9.40
CA TYR A 21 -14.61 7.63 10.10
C TYR A 21 -15.91 7.59 9.30
N ARG A 22 -15.84 7.72 7.97
CA ARG A 22 -17.02 7.57 7.10
C ARG A 22 -17.62 6.18 7.22
N GLU A 23 -16.78 5.14 7.24
CA GLU A 23 -17.24 3.75 7.40
C GLU A 23 -17.82 3.50 8.79
N VAL A 24 -17.17 4.00 9.85
CA VAL A 24 -17.71 3.90 11.22
C VAL A 24 -19.07 4.60 11.33
N VAL A 25 -19.27 5.75 10.68
CA VAL A 25 -20.56 6.45 10.68
C VAL A 25 -21.61 5.73 9.82
N ALA A 26 -21.20 5.06 8.74
CA ALA A 26 -22.08 4.30 7.86
C ALA A 26 -22.84 3.18 8.59
N ILE A 27 -22.30 2.70 9.73
CA ILE A 27 -22.97 1.72 10.60
C ILE A 27 -24.40 2.11 10.99
N LYS A 28 -24.70 3.41 11.07
CA LYS A 28 -26.03 3.93 11.43
C LYS A 28 -27.09 3.65 10.35
N ASN A 29 -26.64 3.42 9.12
CA ASN A 29 -27.49 3.23 7.95
C ASN A 29 -27.49 1.77 7.46
N ILE A 30 -26.77 0.87 8.13
CA ILE A 30 -26.68 -0.55 7.78
C ILE A 30 -27.52 -1.35 8.78
N GLN A 31 -28.42 -2.19 8.26
CA GLN A 31 -29.10 -3.18 9.08
C GLN A 31 -28.22 -4.43 9.20
N PHE A 32 -27.90 -4.81 10.44
CA PHE A 32 -27.15 -6.02 10.74
C PHE A 32 -28.10 -7.10 11.23
N GLY A 33 -27.85 -8.37 10.88
CA GLY A 33 -28.63 -9.51 11.36
C GLY A 33 -28.33 -9.84 12.82
N SER A 34 -27.19 -9.37 13.34
CA SER A 34 -26.79 -9.55 14.73
C SER A 34 -25.80 -8.47 15.20
N GLU A 35 -25.65 -8.33 16.52
CA GLU A 35 -24.64 -7.44 17.10
C GLU A 35 -23.21 -7.94 16.80
N GLN A 36 -23.02 -9.26 16.68
CA GLN A 36 -21.74 -9.87 16.31
C GLN A 36 -21.29 -9.43 14.91
N GLU A 37 -22.20 -9.38 13.94
CA GLU A 37 -21.91 -8.86 12.59
C GLU A 37 -21.54 -7.38 12.61
N ARG A 38 -22.23 -6.60 13.45
CA ARG A 38 -21.95 -5.18 13.64
C ARG A 38 -20.56 -4.94 14.24
N VAL A 39 -20.19 -5.72 15.26
CA VAL A 39 -18.85 -5.67 15.87
C VAL A 39 -17.78 -6.08 14.86
N LYS A 40 -18.03 -7.14 14.07
CA LYS A 40 -17.13 -7.57 13.00
C LYS A 40 -16.89 -6.46 11.98
N TYR A 41 -17.95 -5.80 11.51
CA TYR A 41 -17.85 -4.68 10.58
C TYR A 41 -16.93 -3.57 11.12
N LEU A 42 -17.13 -3.14 12.36
CA LEU A 42 -16.28 -2.11 12.99
C LEU A 42 -14.82 -2.54 13.10
N ARG A 43 -14.59 -3.80 13.47
CA ARG A 43 -13.24 -4.38 13.55
C ARG A 43 -12.57 -4.39 12.19
N ASP A 44 -13.29 -4.75 11.14
CA ASP A 44 -12.75 -4.81 9.77
C ASP A 44 -12.44 -3.40 9.23
N CYS A 45 -13.30 -2.41 9.47
CA CYS A 45 -13.02 -1.00 9.15
C CYS A 45 -11.76 -0.50 9.85
N ARG A 46 -11.60 -0.83 11.14
CA ARG A 46 -10.40 -0.47 11.90
C ARG A 46 -9.15 -1.18 11.36
N SER A 47 -9.24 -2.46 11.06
CA SER A 47 -8.14 -3.25 10.50
C SER A 47 -7.69 -2.72 9.13
N ASN A 48 -8.61 -2.21 8.30
CA ASN A 48 -8.28 -1.55 7.04
C ASN A 48 -7.42 -0.30 7.29
N HIS A 49 -7.87 0.56 8.20
CA HIS A 49 -7.15 1.77 8.58
C HIS A 49 -5.76 1.46 9.12
N GLU A 50 -5.65 0.51 10.06
CA GLU A 50 -4.37 0.09 10.64
C GLU A 50 -3.44 -0.53 9.59
N SER A 51 -3.98 -1.29 8.63
CA SER A 51 -3.19 -1.86 7.52
C SER A 51 -2.61 -0.78 6.62
N ILE A 52 -3.38 0.27 6.31
CA ILE A 52 -2.89 1.41 5.52
C ILE A 52 -1.79 2.15 6.27
N MET A 53 -1.99 2.44 7.56
CA MET A 53 -0.96 3.11 8.37
C MET A 53 0.31 2.28 8.42
N GLY A 54 0.19 0.97 8.67
CA GLY A 54 1.34 0.06 8.70
C GLY A 54 2.09 -0.03 7.37
N LEU A 55 1.39 0.02 6.22
CA LEU A 55 2.04 0.07 4.91
C LEU A 55 2.85 1.36 4.71
N LEU A 56 2.29 2.50 5.12
CA LEU A 56 2.97 3.78 5.02
C LEU A 56 4.17 3.85 5.97
N ASP A 57 4.01 3.38 7.21
CA ASP A 57 5.07 3.33 8.21
C ASP A 57 6.22 2.40 7.76
N ALA A 58 5.90 1.23 7.23
CA ALA A 58 6.90 0.30 6.69
C ALA A 58 7.64 0.91 5.50
N GLY A 59 6.93 1.61 4.61
CA GLY A 59 7.53 2.28 3.46
C GLY A 59 8.48 3.41 3.84
N VAL A 60 8.09 4.26 4.81
CA VAL A 60 8.97 5.31 5.37
C VAL A 60 10.18 4.67 6.05
N GLY A 61 9.97 3.69 6.93
CA GLY A 61 11.07 3.03 7.62
C GLY A 61 12.06 2.32 6.68
N PHE A 62 11.57 1.77 5.57
CA PHE A 62 12.44 1.18 4.53
C PHE A 62 13.26 2.23 3.81
N GLN A 63 12.65 3.36 3.43
CA GLN A 63 13.33 4.47 2.78
C GLN A 63 14.40 5.10 3.71
N ASP A 64 14.01 5.45 4.94
CA ASP A 64 14.91 6.04 5.93
C ASP A 64 16.08 5.10 6.27
N GLY A 65 15.88 3.78 6.20
CA GLY A 65 16.91 2.77 6.44
C GLY A 65 18.00 2.70 5.36
N PHE A 66 17.76 3.23 4.16
CA PHE A 66 18.69 3.20 3.03
C PHE A 66 19.10 4.59 2.53
N GLN A 67 18.69 5.67 3.20
CA GLN A 67 18.91 7.07 2.76
C GLN A 67 20.39 7.42 2.47
N ASP A 68 21.34 6.70 3.09
CA ASP A 68 22.78 6.94 2.97
C ASP A 68 23.49 5.90 2.05
N ASP A 69 22.73 4.96 1.45
CA ASP A 69 23.23 3.95 0.52
C ASP A 69 22.95 4.40 -0.93
N GLU A 70 23.98 4.82 -1.66
CA GLU A 70 23.84 5.38 -3.02
C GLU A 70 23.17 4.44 -4.03
N ILE A 71 23.19 3.13 -3.79
CA ILE A 71 22.58 2.12 -4.66
C ILE A 71 21.14 1.84 -4.20
N LYS A 72 20.94 1.70 -2.89
CA LYS A 72 19.65 1.26 -2.33
C LYS A 72 18.67 2.39 -2.06
N ASP A 73 19.13 3.62 -1.84
CA ASP A 73 18.29 4.81 -1.68
C ASP A 73 17.28 4.99 -2.84
N PRO A 74 17.70 5.03 -4.12
CA PRO A 74 16.75 5.18 -5.23
C PRO A 74 15.77 3.99 -5.33
N ILE A 75 16.21 2.77 -5.01
CA ILE A 75 15.36 1.59 -4.99
C ILE A 75 14.30 1.70 -3.88
N ALA A 76 14.71 2.13 -2.69
CA ALA A 76 13.81 2.31 -1.56
C ALA A 76 12.76 3.40 -1.83
N HIS A 77 13.18 4.48 -2.48
CA HIS A 77 12.30 5.52 -3.01
C HIS A 77 11.26 4.97 -3.99
N ASP A 78 11.66 4.12 -4.95
CA ASP A 78 10.76 3.52 -5.94
C ASP A 78 9.77 2.55 -5.30
N VAL A 79 10.22 1.70 -4.39
CA VAL A 79 9.37 0.77 -3.62
C VAL A 79 8.32 1.56 -2.85
N PHE A 80 8.73 2.60 -2.12
CA PHE A 80 7.78 3.41 -1.36
C PHE A 80 6.83 4.20 -2.27
N SER A 81 7.28 4.63 -3.45
CA SER A 81 6.42 5.26 -4.46
C SER A 81 5.32 4.32 -4.98
N CYS A 82 5.64 3.04 -5.24
CA CYS A 82 4.64 2.02 -5.60
C CYS A 82 3.66 1.78 -4.44
N VAL A 83 4.13 1.69 -3.19
CA VAL A 83 3.26 1.57 -2.01
C VAL A 83 2.28 2.74 -1.92
N LYS A 84 2.77 4.00 -2.02
CA LYS A 84 1.91 5.20 -2.00
C LYS A 84 0.88 5.18 -3.11
N SER A 85 1.28 4.82 -4.33
CA SER A 85 0.38 4.77 -5.49
C SER A 85 -0.73 3.74 -5.30
N CYS A 86 -0.38 2.55 -4.81
CA CYS A 86 -1.34 1.49 -4.52
C CYS A 86 -2.31 1.87 -3.40
N VAL A 87 -1.81 2.45 -2.30
CA VAL A 87 -2.66 2.95 -1.21
C VAL A 87 -3.59 4.06 -1.69
N ASN A 88 -3.09 4.97 -2.51
CA ASN A 88 -3.88 6.05 -3.10
C ASN A 88 -5.06 5.51 -3.92
N SER A 89 -4.79 4.53 -4.78
CA SER A 89 -5.81 3.85 -5.59
C SER A 89 -6.81 3.09 -4.72
N ALA A 90 -6.34 2.38 -3.69
CA ALA A 90 -7.21 1.67 -2.74
C ALA A 90 -8.19 2.63 -2.04
N LEU A 91 -7.72 3.81 -1.62
CA LEU A 91 -8.52 4.80 -0.91
C LEU A 91 -9.51 5.54 -1.81
N GLN A 92 -9.13 5.85 -3.05
CA GLN A 92 -9.98 6.66 -3.94
C GLN A 92 -10.96 5.82 -4.77
N MET A 93 -10.56 4.62 -5.19
CA MET A 93 -11.36 3.80 -6.10
C MET A 93 -12.19 2.74 -5.38
N VAL A 94 -11.67 2.15 -4.30
CA VAL A 94 -12.31 1.01 -3.64
C VAL A 94 -13.21 1.49 -2.51
N ARG A 95 -14.50 1.67 -2.80
CA ARG A 95 -15.51 2.12 -1.82
C ARG A 95 -15.91 1.03 -0.81
N ASN A 96 -15.88 -0.24 -1.23
CA ASN A 96 -16.27 -1.35 -0.38
C ASN A 96 -15.11 -1.74 0.55
N TYR A 97 -15.34 -1.71 1.86
CA TYR A 97 -14.30 -1.97 2.86
C TYR A 97 -13.72 -3.40 2.78
N THR A 98 -14.54 -4.41 2.46
CA THR A 98 -14.10 -5.81 2.32
C THR A 98 -13.20 -5.96 1.09
N LEU A 99 -13.59 -5.36 -0.04
CA LEU A 99 -12.77 -5.37 -1.25
C LEU A 99 -11.46 -4.60 -1.02
N ARG A 100 -11.52 -3.48 -0.29
CA ARG A 100 -10.31 -2.69 0.06
C ARG A 100 -9.36 -3.50 0.93
N MET A 101 -9.88 -4.28 1.87
CA MET A 101 -9.06 -5.15 2.72
C MET A 101 -8.28 -6.18 1.90
N ASN A 102 -8.96 -6.86 0.97
CA ASN A 102 -8.31 -7.84 0.10
C ASN A 102 -7.24 -7.18 -0.79
N TYR A 103 -7.53 -6.00 -1.31
CA TYR A 103 -6.59 -5.21 -2.10
C TYR A 103 -5.35 -4.81 -1.28
N LEU A 104 -5.55 -4.28 -0.07
CA LEU A 104 -4.47 -3.91 0.86
C LEU A 104 -3.62 -5.10 1.29
N LYS A 105 -4.23 -6.28 1.47
CA LYS A 105 -3.50 -7.51 1.75
C LYS A 105 -2.54 -7.87 0.61
N LYS A 106 -3.00 -7.81 -0.65
CA LYS A 106 -2.13 -8.04 -1.82
C LYS A 106 -1.00 -7.01 -1.92
N ILE A 107 -1.30 -5.74 -1.65
CA ILE A 107 -0.27 -4.68 -1.60
C ILE A 107 0.79 -5.03 -0.56
N LYS A 108 0.38 -5.45 0.64
CA LYS A 108 1.28 -5.83 1.72
C LYS A 108 2.15 -7.04 1.38
N GLU A 109 1.55 -8.07 0.80
CA GLU A 109 2.29 -9.26 0.37
C GLU A 109 3.34 -8.90 -0.69
N HIS A 110 2.97 -8.07 -1.66
CA HIS A 110 3.88 -7.62 -2.70
C HIS A 110 4.97 -6.67 -2.17
N SER A 111 4.63 -5.71 -1.30
CA SER A 111 5.62 -4.80 -0.71
C SER A 111 6.63 -5.56 0.14
N ASN A 112 6.18 -6.55 0.91
CA ASN A 112 7.07 -7.41 1.70
C ASN A 112 7.98 -8.24 0.80
N PHE A 113 7.47 -8.76 -0.33
CA PHE A 113 8.29 -9.48 -1.30
C PHE A 113 9.41 -8.60 -1.85
N LEU A 114 9.09 -7.36 -2.25
CA LEU A 114 10.09 -6.40 -2.74
C LEU A 114 11.11 -6.06 -1.64
N ILE A 115 10.63 -5.64 -0.46
CA ILE A 115 11.49 -5.28 0.68
C ILE A 115 12.44 -6.43 1.02
N ASN A 116 11.92 -7.65 1.16
CA ASN A 116 12.72 -8.81 1.54
C ASN A 116 13.74 -9.18 0.45
N GLY A 117 13.32 -9.17 -0.83
CA GLY A 117 14.22 -9.45 -1.96
C GLY A 117 15.42 -8.51 -1.99
N TYR A 118 15.20 -7.22 -1.76
CA TYR A 118 16.29 -6.23 -1.71
C TYR A 118 17.16 -6.34 -0.44
N THR A 119 16.61 -6.81 0.68
CA THR A 119 17.41 -7.08 1.89
C THR A 119 18.24 -8.36 1.78
N GLU A 120 17.77 -9.37 1.03
CA GLU A 120 18.49 -10.64 0.82
C GLU A 120 19.60 -10.51 -0.23
N GLU A 121 19.37 -9.75 -1.31
CA GLU A 121 20.41 -9.44 -2.31
C GLU A 121 21.58 -8.63 -1.70
N ALA A 122 21.34 -7.90 -0.61
CA ALA A 122 22.38 -7.18 0.15
C ALA A 122 23.34 -8.10 0.94
N GLY A 123 23.05 -9.41 1.02
CA GLY A 123 23.93 -10.42 1.64
C GLY A 123 24.87 -11.13 0.66
N SER A 124 24.79 -10.84 -0.63
CA SER A 124 25.53 -11.54 -1.69
C SER A 124 26.10 -10.57 -2.73
N GLU A 125 27.08 -9.76 -2.32
CA GLU A 125 28.06 -9.21 -3.25
C GLU A 125 29.02 -10.33 -3.66
N GLU A 126 28.70 -11.05 -4.74
CA GLU A 126 29.70 -11.39 -5.75
C GLU A 126 29.11 -11.21 -7.16
N LEU A 127 29.64 -10.19 -7.83
CA LEU A 127 29.92 -10.08 -9.27
C LEU A 127 28.77 -10.28 -10.27
N GLY A 128 28.44 -9.19 -10.96
CA GLY A 128 27.88 -9.28 -12.31
C GLY A 128 27.26 -7.98 -12.78
N GLU A 129 28.05 -7.18 -13.49
CA GLU A 129 27.59 -6.06 -14.30
C GLU A 129 26.31 -6.42 -15.08
N ARG A 130 25.19 -5.76 -14.75
CA ARG A 130 24.09 -5.58 -15.69
C ARG A 130 23.58 -4.15 -15.60
N SER A 131 24.25 -3.33 -16.41
CA SER A 131 23.72 -2.08 -16.93
C SER A 131 22.33 -2.33 -17.55
N GLY A 132 21.31 -1.87 -16.83
CA GLY A 132 19.93 -1.85 -17.29
C GLY A 132 19.28 -0.58 -16.79
N SER A 133 19.35 0.48 -17.61
CA SER A 133 18.54 1.69 -17.49
C SER A 133 17.07 1.29 -17.48
N GLY A 134 16.51 1.10 -16.28
CA GLY A 134 15.12 0.74 -16.06
C GLY A 134 14.33 1.98 -15.67
N ASP A 135 13.62 2.56 -16.63
CA ASP A 135 12.61 3.58 -16.38
C ASP A 135 11.71 3.19 -15.18
N GLY A 136 11.70 4.01 -14.13
CA GLY A 136 10.82 3.87 -12.96
C GLY A 136 9.31 3.86 -13.33
N SER A 137 8.98 4.25 -14.56
CA SER A 137 7.65 4.09 -15.16
C SER A 137 7.21 2.61 -15.29
N SER A 138 8.14 1.66 -15.35
CA SER A 138 7.87 0.23 -15.51
C SER A 138 7.40 -0.44 -14.22
N ALA A 139 7.94 -0.04 -13.07
CA ALA A 139 7.60 -0.61 -11.76
C ALA A 139 6.17 -0.24 -11.34
N VAL A 140 5.77 1.02 -11.54
CA VAL A 140 4.40 1.51 -11.26
C VAL A 140 3.37 0.81 -12.15
N GLN A 141 3.70 0.59 -13.44
CA GLN A 141 2.84 -0.13 -14.38
C GLN A 141 2.69 -1.61 -13.97
N LYS A 142 3.77 -2.27 -13.53
CA LYS A 142 3.74 -3.66 -13.04
C LYS A 142 2.97 -3.80 -11.72
N CYS A 143 3.12 -2.82 -10.83
CA CYS A 143 2.39 -2.69 -9.56
C CYS A 143 0.87 -2.53 -9.83
N TYR A 144 0.47 -1.79 -10.87
CA TYR A 144 -0.91 -1.76 -11.34
C TYR A 144 -1.37 -3.09 -11.97
N VAL A 145 -0.62 -3.64 -12.93
CA VAL A 145 -1.05 -4.82 -13.70
C VAL A 145 -1.14 -6.09 -12.84
N GLY A 146 -0.19 -6.31 -11.93
CA GLY A 146 -0.17 -7.49 -11.06
C GLY A 146 -1.33 -7.54 -10.06
N VAL A 147 -1.81 -6.38 -9.59
CA VAL A 147 -2.92 -6.34 -8.63
C VAL A 147 -4.28 -6.48 -9.35
N TYR A 148 -4.40 -6.03 -10.60
CA TYR A 148 -5.64 -6.08 -11.38
C TYR A 148 -5.88 -7.38 -12.16
N GLN A 149 -4.83 -8.15 -12.52
CA GLN A 149 -5.01 -9.39 -13.30
C GLN A 149 -5.43 -10.63 -12.48
N GLU A 150 -5.41 -10.54 -11.14
CA GLU A 150 -5.80 -11.64 -10.23
C GLU A 150 -7.00 -11.30 -9.33
N ALA A 151 -7.79 -10.28 -9.67
CA ALA A 151 -9.00 -9.87 -8.96
C ALA A 151 -10.26 -10.18 -9.78
#